data_AF-A0A2N6DE67-F1
#
_entry.id   AF-A0A2N6DE67-F1
#
_cell.length_a   1.000
_cell.length_b   1.000
_cell.length_c   1.000
_cell.angle_alpha   90.00
_cell.angle_beta   90.00
_cell.angle_gamma   90.00
#
_symmetry.space_group_name_H-M   'P 1'
#
loop_
_entity.id
_entity.type
_entity.pdbx_description
1 polymer ?
#
loop_
_entity_poly.entity_id
_entity_poly.type
_entity_poly.pdbx_seq_one_letter_code
_entity_poly.pdbx_strand_id
1 'polypeptide(L)' 'MMIKQQLLDVLACPKCKGDIRVSTKEDYIVCDSCKLLYEIREDIPVMLVDEAKQVEDTSGY' A
#
# COMPACT_ATOMS: atom_id res chain seq x y z
N MET A 1 -9.13 -11.55 28.98
CA MET A 1 -9.51 -11.18 27.61
C MET A 1 -8.30 -11.39 26.72
N MET A 2 -8.40 -12.37 25.84
CA MET A 2 -7.34 -12.82 24.95
C MET A 2 -7.27 -11.85 23.77
N ILE A 3 -6.28 -10.96 23.74
CA ILE A 3 -5.93 -10.27 22.49
C ILE A 3 -5.44 -11.39 21.57
N LYS A 4 -6.33 -11.83 20.68
CA LYS A 4 -6.10 -12.94 19.74
C LYS A 4 -4.87 -12.63 18.88
N GLN A 5 -4.18 -13.68 18.47
CA GLN A 5 -2.97 -13.75 17.63
C GLN A 5 -3.06 -13.07 16.24
N GLN A 6 -4.02 -12.18 16.00
CA GLN A 6 -4.29 -11.52 14.72
C GLN A 6 -3.79 -10.06 14.71
N LEU A 7 -2.86 -9.73 15.62
CA LEU A 7 -2.18 -8.44 15.66
C LEU A 7 -1.30 -8.29 14.42
N LEU A 8 -1.74 -7.41 13.53
CA LEU A 8 -1.00 -6.79 12.43
C LEU A 8 -0.72 -7.71 11.25
N ASP A 9 -1.77 -7.91 10.44
CA ASP A 9 -1.66 -8.29 9.05
C ASP A 9 -0.53 -7.48 8.37
N VAL A 10 0.34 -8.25 7.74
CA VAL A 10 1.36 -7.85 6.77
C VAL A 10 0.82 -6.70 5.92
N LEU A 11 1.35 -5.49 6.10
CA LEU A 11 1.13 -4.26 5.32
C LEU A 11 -0.23 -4.21 4.57
N ALA A 12 -1.19 -3.45 5.10
CA ALA A 12 -2.47 -3.16 4.44
C ALA A 12 -2.57 -1.70 4.00
N CYS A 13 -3.41 -1.42 3.00
CA CYS A 13 -3.62 -0.06 2.50
C CYS A 13 -4.08 0.88 3.63
N PRO A 14 -3.44 2.04 3.87
CA PRO A 14 -3.83 2.94 4.95
C PRO A 14 -5.25 3.50 4.79
N LYS A 15 -5.73 3.66 3.55
CA LYS A 15 -7.06 4.20 3.20
C LYS A 15 -8.20 3.19 3.34
N CYS A 16 -8.10 2.02 2.71
CA CYS A 16 -9.18 1.03 2.68
C CYS A 16 -8.95 -0.20 3.56
N LYS A 17 -7.75 -0.36 4.15
CA LYS A 17 -7.33 -1.56 4.89
C LYS A 17 -7.38 -2.87 4.08
N GLY A 18 -7.44 -2.77 2.76
CA GLY A 18 -7.37 -3.91 1.86
C GLY A 18 -5.93 -4.28 1.48
N ASP A 19 -5.82 -5.30 0.63
CA ASP A 19 -4.54 -5.82 0.16
C ASP A 19 -3.75 -4.79 -0.65
N ILE A 20 -2.43 -4.87 -0.53
CA ILE A 20 -1.47 -4.09 -1.29
C ILE A 20 -0.36 -5.00 -1.81
N ARG A 21 0.24 -4.60 -2.91
CA ARG A 21 1.36 -5.30 -3.55
C ARG A 21 2.48 -4.33 -3.89
N VAL A 22 3.70 -4.82 -3.97
CA VAL A 22 4.82 -4.03 -4.46
C VAL A 22 4.79 -4.02 -5.99
N SER A 23 5.09 -2.86 -6.58
CA SER A 23 5.26 -2.72 -8.03
C SER A 23 6.46 -3.54 -8.53
N THR A 24 6.48 -3.84 -9.82
CA THR A 24 7.51 -4.64 -10.49
C THR A 24 8.91 -4.06 -10.35
N LYS A 25 9.03 -2.74 -10.19
CA LYS A 25 10.29 -2.03 -10.00
C LYS A 25 10.65 -1.79 -8.54
N GLU A 26 9.80 -2.20 -7.61
CA GLU A 26 9.98 -1.97 -6.17
C GLU A 26 10.05 -0.49 -5.74
N ASP A 27 9.66 0.43 -6.63
CA ASP A 27 9.62 1.87 -6.38
C ASP A 27 8.30 2.32 -5.71
N TYR A 28 7.27 1.48 -5.78
CA TYR A 28 5.92 1.78 -5.30
C TYR A 28 5.25 0.60 -4.60
N ILE A 29 4.43 0.91 -3.59
CA ILE A 29 3.38 0.04 -3.06
C ILE A 29 2.06 0.42 -3.73
N VAL A 30 1.43 -0.56 -4.36
CA VAL A 30 0.23 -0.42 -5.16
C VAL A 30 -0.96 -0.97 -4.39
N CYS A 31 -2.04 -0.18 -4.34
CA CYS A 31 -3.36 -0.64 -3.90
C CYS A 31 -4.30 -0.68 -5.11
N ASP A 32 -4.59 -1.87 -5.63
CA ASP A 32 -5.46 -2.05 -6.80
C ASP A 32 -6.91 -1.62 -6.51
N SER A 33 -7.41 -1.80 -5.28
CA SER A 33 -8.77 -1.40 -4.90
C SER A 33 -8.98 0.12 -4.85
N CYS A 34 -7.98 0.85 -4.32
CA CYS A 34 -8.04 2.31 -4.25
C CYS A 34 -7.46 3.01 -5.49
N LYS A 35 -6.75 2.26 -6.33
CA LYS A 35 -5.90 2.76 -7.42
C LYS A 35 -4.94 3.84 -6.95
N LEU A 36 -4.30 3.56 -5.82
CA LEU A 36 -3.32 4.44 -5.20
C LEU A 36 -1.94 3.81 -5.26
N LEU A 37 -0.94 4.64 -5.54
CA LEU A 37 0.47 4.30 -5.52
C LEU A 37 1.13 5.07 -4.38
N TYR A 38 1.72 4.34 -3.45
CA TYR A 38 2.55 4.89 -2.39
C TYR A 38 4.02 4.75 -2.81
N GLU A 39 4.75 5.85 -2.88
CA GLU A 39 6.15 5.85 -3.31
C GLU A 39 7.07 5.27 -2.22
N ILE A 40 8.12 4.57 -2.63
CA ILE A 40 9.19 4.12 -1.74
C ILE A 40 10.40 5.04 -1.97
N ARG A 41 10.74 5.84 -0.96
CA ARG A 41 11.86 6.79 -1.01
C ARG A 41 12.90 6.37 0.02
N GLU A 42 14.16 6.19 -0.42
CA GLU A 42 15.25 5.76 0.47
C GLU A 42 14.93 4.46 1.24
N ASP A 43 14.33 3.48 0.54
CA ASP A 43 13.82 2.22 1.12
C ASP A 43 12.74 2.40 2.21
N ILE A 44 12.16 3.59 2.34
CA ILE A 44 11.06 3.90 3.26
C ILE A 44 9.76 4.09 2.47
N PRO A 45 8.73 3.25 2.69
CA PRO A 45 7.43 3.42 2.06
C PRO A 45 6.68 4.65 2.61
N VAL A 46 6.37 5.60 1.73
CA VAL A 46 5.56 6.78 2.06
C VAL A 46 4.08 6.40 2.03
N MET A 47 3.62 5.75 3.10
CA MET A 47 2.21 5.32 3.25
C MET A 47 1.28 6.45 3.72
N LEU A 48 1.46 7.66 3.19
CA LEU A 48 0.58 8.79 3.45
C LEU A 48 -0.47 8.87 2.33
N VAL A 49 -1.75 8.84 2.70
CA VAL A 49 -2.86 8.89 1.72
C VAL A 49 -2.82 10.20 0.92
N ASP A 50 -2.36 11.29 1.53
CA ASP A 50 -2.27 12.61 0.89
C ASP A 50 -1.09 12.73 -0.09
N GLU A 51 -0.03 11.93 0.10
CA GLU A 51 1.09 11.84 -0.86
C GLU A 51 0.90 10.73 -1.89
N ALA A 52 -0.09 9.86 -1.70
CA ALA A 52 -0.35 8.75 -2.60
C ALA A 52 -0.82 9.26 -3.98
N LYS A 53 -0.21 8.71 -5.04
CA LYS A 53 -0.56 9.06 -6.41
C LYS A 53 -1.77 8.25 -6.86
N GLN A 54 -2.87 8.92 -7.18
CA GLN A 54 -4.05 8.28 -7.75
C GLN A 54 -3.85 8.03 -9.26
N VAL A 55 -4.18 6.82 -9.69
CA VAL A 55 -4.09 6.40 -11.10
C VAL A 55 -5.42 5.82 -11.58
N GLU A 56 -5.63 5.81 -12.89
CA GLU A 56 -6.81 5.17 -13.49
C GLU A 56 -6.62 3.65 -13.63
N ASP A 57 -5.38 3.20 -13.79
CA ASP A 57 -4.97 1.81 -13.94
C ASP A 57 -3.66 1.53 -13.18
N THR A 58 -3.65 0.44 -12.42
CA THR A 58 -2.51 -0.04 -11.64
C THR A 58 -1.73 -1.15 -12.35
N SER A 59 -2.20 -1.64 -13.51
CA SER A 59 -1.60 -2.76 -14.25
C SER A 59 -0.16 -2.51 -14.72
N GLY A 60 0.24 -1.24 -14.85
CA GLY A 60 1.59 -0.84 -15.27
C GLY A 60 2.62 -0.70 -14.14
N TYR A 61 2.20 -0.89 -12.89
CA TYR A 61 3.06 -0.78 -11.71
C TYR A 61 3.22 -2.14 -11.08
#